data_AF-A0A4S1FTX2-F1
#
_entry.id   AF-A0A4S1FTX2-F1
#
_cell.length_a   1.000
_cell.length_b   1.000
_cell.length_c   1.000
_cell.angle_alpha   90.00
_cell.angle_beta   90.00
_cell.angle_gamma   90.00
#
_symmetry.space_group_name_H-M   'P 1'
#
loop_
_entity.id
_entity.type
_entity.pdbx_description
1 polymer ?
#
loop_
_entity_poly.entity_id
_entity_poly.type
_entity_poly.pdbx_seq_one_letter_code
_entity_poly.pdbx_strand_id
1 'polypeptide(L)'
;VANVADEVVVMYHGEIMEAGPVEAIFRRPGHPYLKGLMAAVPHFDLKPGERLKALREVPVNVGNLLGKQTAPASKGPDDILLSVRDLKKTFTIRKSG
;
A
#
# COMPACT_ATOMS: atom_id res chain seq x y z
N VAL A 1 -15.78 -0.36 4.27
CA VAL A 1 -14.47 -0.71 4.86
C VAL A 1 -14.44 -0.38 6.33
N ALA A 2 -14.67 0.88 6.73
CA ALA A 2 -14.65 1.27 8.13
C ALA A 2 -15.60 0.44 9.03
N ASN A 3 -16.75 0.01 8.50
CA ASN A 3 -17.74 -0.77 9.25
C ASN A 3 -17.48 -2.30 9.26
N VAL A 4 -16.37 -2.77 8.66
CA VAL A 4 -16.11 -4.21 8.43
C VAL A 4 -14.70 -4.63 8.86
N ALA A 5 -13.79 -3.69 9.10
CA ALA A 5 -12.39 -3.97 9.44
C ALA A 5 -12.01 -3.27 10.74
N ASP A 6 -11.30 -3.98 11.61
CA ASP A 6 -10.74 -3.43 12.85
C ASP A 6 -9.38 -2.73 12.61
N GLU A 7 -8.57 -3.29 11.70
CA GLU A 7 -7.23 -2.83 11.34
C GLU A 7 -7.14 -2.55 9.84
N VAL A 8 -6.40 -1.51 9.47
CA VAL A 8 -6.26 -1.08 8.07
C VAL A 8 -4.80 -0.82 7.73
N VAL A 9 -4.39 -1.29 6.55
CA VAL A 9 -3.08 -1.01 5.94
C VAL A 9 -3.29 -0.31 4.61
N VAL A 10 -2.58 0.80 4.41
CA VAL A 10 -2.63 1.62 3.19
C VAL A 10 -1.33 1.43 2.43
N MET A 11 -1.43 0.97 1.19
CA MET A 11 -0.27 0.70 0.34
C MET A 11 -0.23 1.56 -0.92
N TYR A 12 0.97 1.84 -1.39
CA TYR A 12 1.23 2.51 -2.67
C TYR A 12 2.51 1.96 -3.29
N HIS A 13 2.47 1.56 -4.56
CA HIS A 13 3.59 0.92 -5.27
C HIS A 13 4.25 -0.25 -4.50
N GLY A 14 3.45 -1.06 -3.81
CA GLY A 14 3.95 -2.21 -3.04
C GLY A 14 4.51 -1.87 -1.66
N GLU A 15 4.50 -0.59 -1.27
CA GLU A 15 5.04 -0.11 0.00
C GLU A 15 3.92 0.28 0.97
N ILE A 16 4.13 0.05 2.27
CA ILE A 16 3.19 0.46 3.32
C ILE A 16 3.37 1.94 3.62
N MET A 17 2.33 2.73 3.38
CA MET A 17 2.32 4.17 3.64
C MET A 17 1.82 4.50 5.06
N GLU A 18 0.84 3.73 5.56
CA GLU A 18 0.26 3.89 6.89
C GLU A 18 -0.42 2.58 7.32
N ALA A 19 -0.39 2.24 8.61
CA ALA A 19 -1.05 1.06 9.16
C ALA A 19 -1.51 1.31 10.61
N GLY A 20 -2.67 0.78 10.97
CA GLY A 20 -3.19 0.83 12.34
C GLY A 20 -4.71 0.70 12.43
N PRO A 21 -5.28 0.96 13.62
CA PRO A 21 -6.71 0.82 13.87
C PRO A 21 -7.54 1.68 12.92
N VAL A 22 -8.70 1.18 12.53
CA VAL A 22 -9.58 1.84 11.57
C VAL A 22 -9.92 3.28 11.97
N GLU A 23 -10.22 3.55 13.25
CA GLU A 23 -10.45 4.91 13.75
C GLU A 23 -9.26 5.84 13.54
N ALA A 24 -8.03 5.36 13.75
CA ALA A 24 -6.84 6.18 13.60
C ALA A 24 -6.62 6.57 12.14
N ILE A 25 -6.71 5.58 11.24
CA ILE A 25 -6.53 5.73 9.80
C ILE A 25 -7.55 6.69 9.20
N PHE A 26 -8.84 6.56 9.59
CA PHE A 26 -9.90 7.39 9.01
C PHE A 26 -10.06 8.76 9.68
N ARG A 27 -9.82 8.89 10.99
CA ARG A 27 -10.01 10.18 11.70
C ARG A 27 -8.78 11.07 11.70
N ARG A 28 -7.58 10.48 11.69
CA ARG A 28 -6.31 11.23 11.79
C ARG A 28 -5.29 10.67 10.80
N PRO A 29 -5.59 10.66 9.49
CA PRO A 29 -4.65 10.18 8.49
C PRO A 29 -3.36 11.00 8.56
N GLY A 30 -2.22 10.34 8.75
CA GLY A 30 -0.93 10.99 8.85
C GLY A 30 -0.32 11.28 7.49
N HIS A 31 -0.30 10.26 6.62
CA HIS A 31 0.46 10.24 5.39
C HIS A 31 -0.21 11.08 4.27
N PRO A 32 0.54 11.89 3.50
CA PRO A 32 -0.01 12.70 2.41
C PRO A 32 -0.82 11.89 1.37
N TYR A 33 -0.36 10.67 1.06
CA TYR A 33 -1.08 9.75 0.17
C TYR A 33 -2.46 9.38 0.71
N LEU A 34 -2.56 8.98 1.98
CA LEU A 34 -3.83 8.64 2.60
C LEU A 34 -4.77 9.85 2.66
N LYS A 35 -4.26 11.04 2.99
CA LYS A 35 -5.04 12.29 2.92
C LYS A 35 -5.58 12.56 1.51
N GLY A 36 -4.75 12.30 0.49
CA GLY A 36 -5.16 12.39 -0.91
C GLY A 36 -6.27 11.41 -1.26
N LEU A 37 -6.15 10.15 -0.83
CA LEU A 37 -7.20 9.14 -1.00
C LEU A 37 -8.51 9.56 -0.33
N MET A 38 -8.45 10.03 0.93
CA MET A 38 -9.64 10.51 1.65
C MET A 38 -10.31 11.67 0.91
N ALA A 39 -9.53 12.62 0.38
CA ALA A 39 -10.06 13.75 -0.39
C ALA A 39 -10.59 13.38 -1.78
N ALA A 40 -10.33 12.15 -2.26
CA ALA A 40 -10.86 11.63 -3.52
C ALA A 40 -12.16 10.84 -3.33
N VAL A 41 -12.55 10.55 -2.08
CA VAL A 41 -13.80 9.84 -1.76
C VAL A 41 -14.99 10.76 -2.06
N PRO A 42 -15.95 10.34 -2.91
CA PRO A 42 -17.16 11.13 -3.15
C PRO A 42 -17.99 11.31 -1.89
N HIS A 43 -18.54 12.51 -1.69
CA HIS A 43 -19.44 12.84 -0.59
C HIS A 43 -20.78 13.34 -1.12
N PHE A 44 -21.85 13.19 -0.31
CA PHE A 44 -23.24 13.40 -0.74
C PHE A 44 -23.58 14.86 -1.08
N ASP A 45 -22.73 15.80 -0.69
CA ASP A 45 -22.87 17.24 -0.92
C ASP A 45 -22.25 17.72 -2.24
N LEU A 46 -21.65 16.82 -3.02
CA LEU A 46 -21.10 17.14 -4.35
C LEU A 46 -22.20 17.60 -5.31
N LYS A 47 -21.93 18.69 -6.05
CA LYS A 47 -22.89 19.21 -7.03
C LYS A 47 -22.93 18.34 -8.28
N PRO A 48 -24.08 18.24 -8.97
CA PRO A 48 -24.15 17.61 -10.28
C PRO A 48 -23.13 18.23 -11.26
N GLY A 49 -22.28 17.40 -11.85
CA GLY A 49 -21.23 17.83 -12.80
C GLY A 49 -19.91 18.26 -12.16
N GLU A 50 -19.80 18.24 -10.83
CA GLU A 50 -18.54 18.48 -10.13
C GLU A 50 -17.55 17.33 -10.37
N ARG A 51 -16.32 17.67 -10.75
CA ARG A 51 -15.28 16.66 -11.03
C ARG A 51 -14.63 16.17 -9.75
N LEU A 52 -14.44 14.86 -9.65
CA LEU A 52 -13.69 14.25 -8.57
C LEU A 52 -12.23 14.71 -8.58
N LYS A 53 -11.65 14.82 -7.38
CA LYS A 53 -10.24 15.18 -7.21
C LYS A 53 -9.36 14.00 -7.60
N ALA A 54 -8.58 14.17 -8.66
CA ALA A 54 -7.57 13.19 -9.05
C ALA A 54 -6.46 13.12 -8.00
N LEU A 55 -6.03 11.89 -7.68
CA LEU A 55 -4.88 11.65 -6.83
C LEU A 55 -3.61 11.94 -7.63
N ARG A 56 -2.72 12.77 -7.07
CA ARG A 56 -1.39 13.01 -7.64
C ARG A 56 -0.41 11.97 -7.11
N GLU A 57 0.65 11.69 -7.86
CA GLU A 57 1.75 10.87 -7.37
C GLU A 57 2.33 11.47 -6.09
N VAL A 58 2.51 10.62 -5.09
CA VAL A 58 3.17 10.98 -3.84
C VAL A 58 4.58 10.39 -3.89
N PRO A 59 5.63 11.20 -3.68
CA PRO A 59 7.00 10.68 -3.71
C PRO A 59 7.17 9.62 -2.62
N VAL A 60 7.53 8.41 -3.05
CA VAL A 60 7.80 7.29 -2.14
C VAL A 60 9.24 7.42 -1.64
N ASN A 61 9.41 7.77 -0.37
CA ASN A 61 10.73 7.78 0.27
C ASN A 61 11.11 6.38 0.74
N VAL A 62 11.60 5.56 -0.20
CA VAL A 62 12.04 4.18 0.04
C VAL A 62 13.08 4.07 1.18
N GLY A 63 13.91 5.09 1.36
CA GLY A 63 14.98 5.09 2.38
C GLY A 63 14.49 5.10 3.83
N ASN A 64 13.29 5.61 4.11
CA ASN A 64 12.76 5.69 5.47
C ASN A 64 11.97 4.44 5.89
N LEU A 65 11.53 3.62 4.94
CA LEU A 65 10.77 2.38 5.19
C LEU A 65 11.68 1.16 5.32
N LEU A 66 12.83 1.14 4.63
CA LEU A 66 13.88 0.13 4.83
C LEU A 66 14.62 0.28 6.18
N GLY A 67 14.42 1.40 6.89
CA GLY A 67 15.08 1.73 8.15
C GLY A 67 14.35 1.21 9.39
N LYS A 68 14.16 -0.12 9.52
CA LYS A 68 14.06 -0.89 10.78
C LYS A 68 13.70 -2.36 10.52
N GLN A 69 14.42 -3.00 9.61
CA GLN A 69 14.65 -4.44 9.74
C GLN A 69 16.07 -4.62 10.24
N THR A 70 16.27 -4.60 11.56
CA THR A 70 17.32 -5.44 12.13
C THR A 70 16.87 -6.88 11.88
N ALA A 71 17.11 -7.36 10.66
CA ALA A 71 17.20 -8.78 10.43
C ALA A 71 18.26 -9.30 11.41
N PRO A 72 17.98 -10.35 12.22
CA PRO A 72 19.05 -10.99 12.97
C PRO A 72 20.15 -11.37 11.97
N ALA A 73 21.39 -11.05 12.29
CA ALA A 73 22.54 -11.40 11.46
C ALA A 73 22.47 -12.90 11.15
N SER A 74 22.32 -13.24 9.87
CA SER A 74 22.30 -14.63 9.42
C SER A 74 23.59 -15.32 9.87
N LYS A 75 23.45 -16.46 10.54
CA LYS A 75 24.59 -17.26 10.99
C LYS A 75 25.11 -18.10 9.83
N GLY A 76 26.03 -17.54 9.07
CA GLY A 76 26.92 -18.29 8.19
C GLY A 76 26.26 -18.99 6.98
N PRO A 77 27.07 -19.71 6.18
CA PRO A 77 26.66 -20.31 4.90
C PRO A 77 25.55 -21.37 5.00
N ASP A 78 25.26 -21.88 6.19
CA ASP A 78 24.27 -22.93 6.43
C ASP A 78 22.83 -22.38 6.60
N ASP A 79 22.65 -21.07 6.53
CA ASP A 79 21.34 -20.40 6.64
C ASP A 79 20.81 -19.91 5.28
N ILE A 80 21.02 -20.72 4.22
CA ILE A 80 20.35 -20.50 2.94
C ILE A 80 18.86 -20.78 3.15
N LEU A 81 18.08 -19.72 3.33
CA LEU A 81 16.63 -19.85 3.51
C LEU A 81 15.94 -20.39 2.24
N LEU A 82 16.42 -20.02 1.05
CA LEU A 82 16.00 -20.62 -0.22
C LEU A 82 16.99 -20.31 -1.35
N SER A 83 17.42 -21.33 -2.10
CA SER A 83 18.18 -21.16 -3.34
C SER A 83 17.37 -21.72 -4.51
N VAL A 84 17.21 -20.93 -5.57
CA VAL A 84 16.52 -21.34 -6.79
C VAL A 84 17.37 -21.01 -8.01
N ARG A 85 17.42 -21.95 -8.95
CA ARG A 85 18.03 -21.77 -10.27
C ARG A 85 16.94 -21.92 -11.33
N ASP A 86 17.08 -21.17 -12.43
CA ASP A 86 16.22 -21.27 -13.61
C ASP A 86 14.72 -21.01 -13.38
N LEU A 87 14.39 -20.12 -12.42
CA LEU A 87 12.99 -19.77 -12.13
C LEU A 87 12.37 -19.03 -13.32
N LYS A 88 11.35 -19.64 -13.93
CA LYS A 88 10.58 -19.04 -15.03
C LYS A 88 9.10 -18.97 -14.67
N LYS A 89 8.50 -17.78 -14.82
CA LYS A 89 7.05 -17.57 -14.67
C LYS A 89 6.46 -17.21 -16.03
N THR A 90 5.41 -17.90 -16.44
CA THR A 90 4.70 -17.63 -17.70
C THR A 90 3.22 -17.52 -17.42
N PHE A 91 2.58 -16.53 -18.04
CA PHE A 91 1.15 -16.30 -17.95
C PHE A 91 0.55 -16.43 -19.35
N THR A 92 -0.64 -17.03 -19.43
CA THR A 92 -1.40 -17.13 -20.68
C THR A 92 -2.47 -16.03 -20.72
N ILE A 93 -2.66 -15.43 -21.89
CA ILE A 93 -3.76 -14.50 -22.12
C ILE A 93 -4.97 -15.35 -22.54
N ARG A 94 -6.07 -15.24 -21.80
CA ARG A 94 -7.34 -15.84 -22.19
C ARG A 94 -7.80 -15.16 -23.49
N LYS A 95 -7.95 -15.92 -24.58
CA LYS A 95 -8.60 -15.43 -25.81
C LYS A 95 -9.95 -14.81 -25.41
N SER A 96 -10.17 -13.55 -25.78
CA SER A 96 -11.52 -13.00 -25.79
C SER A 96 -12.31 -13.81 -26.82
N GLY A 97 -13.49 -14.28 -26.41
CA GLY A 97 -14.58 -14.55 -27.35
C GLY A 97 -15.20 -13.25 -27.80
#